data_AF-A0A946ILR3-F1
#
_entry.id   AF-A0A946ILR3-F1
#
_cell.length_a   1.000
_cell.length_b   1.000
_cell.length_c   1.000
_cell.angle_alpha   90.00
_cell.angle_beta   90.00
_cell.angle_gamma   90.00
#
_symmetry.space_group_name_H-M   'P 1'
#
loop_
_entity.id
_entity.type
_entity.pdbx_description
1 polymer ?
#
loop_
_entity_poly.entity_id
_entity_poly.type
_entity_poly.pdbx_seq_one_letter_code
_entity_poly.pdbx_strand_id
1 'polypeptide(L)'
;MKTYALQTQNNDILDKEFQWMSEIVAKHIFATPHRDIALNQLVELNAKDASLRAEVVEYELGPNGVPLLSADAISKEQIAANTDQSSAA
;
A
#
# COMPACT_ATOMS: atom_id res chain seq x y z
N MET A 1 -7.67 12.93 -8.98
CA MET A 1 -6.26 13.40 -9.13
C MET A 1 -5.41 12.22 -8.76
N LYS A 2 -4.42 11.86 -9.56
CA LYS A 2 -3.65 10.64 -9.37
C LYS A 2 -2.54 10.83 -8.33
N THR A 3 -2.23 9.79 -7.59
CA THR A 3 -1.09 9.69 -6.69
C THR A 3 -0.42 8.34 -6.86
N TYR A 4 0.86 8.27 -6.53
CA TYR A 4 1.69 7.08 -6.71
C TYR A 4 2.22 6.63 -5.36
N ALA A 5 2.13 5.33 -5.11
CA ALA A 5 2.64 4.68 -3.91
C ALA A 5 3.42 3.41 -4.30
N LEU A 6 4.04 2.76 -3.31
CA LEU A 6 4.76 1.51 -3.51
C LEU A 6 4.02 0.37 -2.82
N GLN A 7 3.86 -0.74 -3.54
CA GLN A 7 3.19 -1.94 -3.06
C GLN A 7 4.05 -3.17 -3.34
N THR A 8 4.13 -4.10 -2.39
CA THR A 8 4.81 -5.39 -2.57
C THR A 8 3.91 -6.39 -3.29
N GLN A 9 4.49 -7.48 -3.78
CA GLN A 9 3.73 -8.64 -4.30
C GLN A 9 2.74 -9.27 -3.29
N ASN A 10 2.88 -8.99 -2.00
CA ASN A 10 1.97 -9.45 -0.93
C ASN A 10 0.89 -8.42 -0.60
N ASN A 11 0.75 -7.36 -1.39
CA ASN A 11 -0.14 -6.21 -1.15
C ASN A 11 0.25 -5.30 0.02
N ASP A 12 1.40 -5.50 0.67
CA ASP A 12 1.90 -4.55 1.68
C ASP A 12 2.21 -3.20 1.04
N ILE A 13 1.82 -2.12 1.70
CA ILE A 13 2.02 -0.76 1.22
C ILE A 13 3.13 -0.09 2.03
N LEU A 14 3.96 0.70 1.35
CA LEU A 14 5.02 1.47 2.00
C LEU A 14 4.44 2.67 2.76
N ASP A 15 4.83 2.81 4.01
CA ASP A 15 4.50 3.97 4.84
C ASP A 15 5.52 5.11 4.70
N LYS A 16 5.24 6.24 5.37
CA LYS A 16 6.11 7.43 5.40
C LYS A 16 7.43 7.23 6.17
N GLU A 17 7.54 6.16 6.95
CA GLU A 17 8.76 5.74 7.66
C GLU A 17 9.55 4.68 6.88
N PHE A 18 9.12 4.41 5.63
CA PHE A 18 9.67 3.40 4.74
C PHE A 18 9.62 1.98 5.29
N GLN A 19 8.60 1.68 6.08
CA GLN A 19 8.23 0.34 6.51
C GLN A 19 7.08 -0.20 5.66
N TRP A 20 7.07 -1.52 5.47
CA TRP A 20 6.00 -2.22 4.78
C TRP A 20 4.88 -2.56 5.76
N MET A 21 3.65 -2.17 5.45
CA MET A 21 2.49 -2.41 6.30
C MET A 21 1.39 -3.15 5.53
N SER A 22 0.85 -4.20 6.14
CA SER A 22 -0.33 -4.92 5.63
C SER A 22 -1.64 -4.21 6.03
N GLU A 23 -1.64 -3.50 7.17
CA GLU A 23 -2.80 -2.71 7.61
C GLU A 23 -2.76 -1.30 7.02
N ILE A 24 -3.78 -0.98 6.21
CA ILE A 24 -3.74 0.22 5.42
C ILE A 24 -4.38 1.40 6.16
N VAL A 25 -3.53 2.20 6.83
CA VAL A 25 -3.93 3.50 7.38
C VAL A 25 -3.54 4.60 6.40
N ALA A 26 -4.51 5.06 5.61
CA ALA A 26 -4.24 5.86 4.42
C ALA A 26 -3.48 7.19 4.65
N LYS A 27 -3.56 7.78 5.85
CA LYS A 27 -2.76 8.96 6.24
C LYS A 27 -1.26 8.66 6.43
N HIS A 28 -0.88 7.41 6.63
CA HIS A 28 0.49 6.98 6.87
C HIS A 28 1.19 6.46 5.60
N ILE A 29 0.44 6.25 4.51
CA ILE A 29 0.99 5.80 3.23
C ILE A 29 1.96 6.83 2.68
N PHE A 30 3.11 6.37 2.22
CA PHE A 30 3.97 7.15 1.33
C PHE A 30 3.26 7.30 -0.02
N ALA A 31 2.91 8.53 -0.37
CA ALA A 31 2.24 8.84 -1.62
C ALA A 31 2.78 10.14 -2.20
N THR A 32 2.93 10.17 -3.52
CA THR A 32 3.46 11.33 -4.26
C THR A 32 2.63 11.58 -5.53
N PRO A 33 2.34 12.84 -5.90
CA PRO A 33 1.67 13.13 -7.17
C PRO A 33 2.55 12.86 -8.40
N HIS A 34 3.85 12.57 -8.20
CA HIS A 34 4.84 12.41 -9.25
C HIS A 34 5.39 10.99 -9.31
N ARG A 35 5.20 10.31 -10.45
CA ARG A 35 5.59 8.90 -10.63
C ARG A 35 7.10 8.68 -10.53
N ASP A 36 7.90 9.62 -11.00
CA ASP A 36 9.36 9.60 -10.94
C ASP A 36 9.88 9.63 -9.49
N ILE A 37 9.22 10.37 -8.59
CA ILE A 37 9.55 10.34 -7.16
C ILE A 37 9.32 8.93 -6.58
N ALA A 38 8.20 8.28 -6.92
CA ALA A 38 7.92 6.92 -6.48
C ALA A 38 8.93 5.91 -7.06
N LEU A 39 9.32 6.07 -8.32
CA LEU A 39 10.36 5.25 -8.94
C LEU A 39 11.72 5.42 -8.28
N ASN A 40 12.13 6.66 -7.98
CA ASN A 40 13.39 6.91 -7.27
C ASN A 40 13.37 6.22 -5.90
N GLN A 41 12.24 6.31 -5.18
CA GLN A 41 12.10 5.62 -3.90
C GLN A 41 12.21 4.10 -4.03
N LEU A 42 11.60 3.52 -5.07
CA LEU A 42 11.71 2.08 -5.34
C LEU A 42 13.14 1.67 -5.64
N VAL A 43 13.89 2.46 -6.41
CA VAL A 43 15.32 2.22 -6.69
C VAL A 43 16.14 2.24 -5.40
N GLU A 44 15.90 3.19 -4.51
CA GLU A 44 16.60 3.27 -3.22
C GLU A 44 16.31 2.06 -2.32
N LEU A 45 15.06 1.56 -2.32
CA LEU A 45 14.69 0.36 -1.56
C LEU A 45 15.31 -0.91 -2.15
N ASN A 46 15.26 -1.06 -3.48
CA ASN A 46 15.89 -2.19 -4.17
C ASN A 46 17.42 -2.20 -4.03
N ALA A 47 18.05 -1.04 -3.86
CA ALA A 47 19.49 -0.96 -3.56
C ALA A 47 19.84 -1.51 -2.17
N LYS A 48 18.90 -1.45 -1.21
CA LYS A 48 19.05 -2.03 0.14
C LYS A 48 18.67 -3.51 0.19
N ASP A 49 17.64 -3.89 -0.56
CA ASP A 49 17.20 -5.28 -0.71
C ASP A 49 16.90 -5.59 -2.18
N ALA A 50 17.85 -6.20 -2.86
CA ALA A 50 17.72 -6.58 -4.27
C ALA A 50 16.69 -7.71 -4.52
N SER A 51 16.25 -8.39 -3.45
CA SER A 51 15.21 -9.43 -3.54
C SER A 51 13.81 -8.86 -3.41
N LEU A 52 13.67 -7.59 -3.02
CA LEU A 52 12.38 -6.90 -2.96
C LEU A 52 11.67 -6.95 -4.32
N ARG A 53 10.39 -7.29 -4.29
CA ARG A 53 9.49 -7.30 -5.44
C ARG A 53 8.32 -6.38 -5.12
N ALA A 54 8.58 -5.10 -5.28
CA ALA A 54 7.59 -4.04 -5.17
C ALA A 54 7.42 -3.31 -6.50
N GLU A 55 6.27 -2.67 -6.65
CA GLU A 55 5.91 -1.90 -7.85
C GLU A 55 5.35 -0.53 -7.49
N VAL A 56 5.40 0.38 -8.47
CA VAL A 56 4.72 1.67 -8.36
C VAL A 56 3.27 1.48 -8.78
N VAL A 57 2.37 1.68 -7.84
CA VAL A 57 0.92 1.63 -8.05
C VAL A 57 0.32 3.03 -8.12
N GLU A 58 -0.73 3.19 -8.92
CA GLU A 58 -1.47 4.44 -9.07
C GLU A 58 -2.78 4.36 -8.28
N TYR A 59 -3.05 5.38 -7.47
CA TYR A 59 -4.30 5.55 -6.75
C TYR A 59 -4.98 6.87 -7.13
N GLU A 60 -6.31 6.89 -7.09
CA GLU A 60 -7.06 8.15 -7.12
C GLU A 60 -7.02 8.80 -5.73
N LEU A 61 -6.89 10.13 -5.67
CA LEU A 61 -7.02 10.89 -4.43
C LEU A 61 -8.50 11.11 -4.12
N GLY A 62 -8.88 10.78 -2.89
CA GLY A 62 -10.19 11.09 -2.33
C GLY A 62 -10.33 12.56 -1.96
N PRO A 63 -11.53 12.97 -1.49
CA PRO A 63 -11.85 14.37 -1.19
C PRO A 63 -10.90 15.04 -0.16
N ASN A 64 -10.20 14.25 0.64
CA ASN A 64 -9.29 14.72 1.70
C ASN A 64 -7.80 14.60 1.34
N GLY A 65 -7.46 14.39 0.06
CA GLY A 65 -6.05 14.20 -0.35
C GLY A 65 -5.45 12.87 0.12
N VAL A 66 -6.31 11.90 0.41
CA VAL A 66 -5.96 10.56 0.88
C VAL A 66 -6.11 9.58 -0.29
N PRO A 67 -5.16 8.65 -0.53
CA PRO A 67 -5.30 7.63 -1.57
C PRO A 67 -6.58 6.79 -1.37
N LEU A 68 -7.39 6.68 -2.42
CA LEU A 68 -8.51 5.76 -2.52
C LEU A 68 -7.98 4.40 -2.94
N LEU A 69 -7.98 3.49 -1.98
CA LEU A 69 -7.56 2.11 -2.18
C LEU A 69 -8.78 1.34 -2.67
N SER A 70 -8.71 0.76 -3.87
CA SER A 70 -9.77 -0.11 -4.38
C SER A 70 -9.96 -1.30 -3.42
N ALA A 71 -11.20 -1.74 -3.20
CA ALA A 71 -11.52 -2.85 -2.29
C ALA A 71 -10.74 -4.14 -2.61
N ASP A 72 -10.34 -4.33 -3.88
CA ASP A 72 -9.48 -5.43 -4.33
C ASP A 72 -8.04 -5.37 -3.76
N ALA A 73 -7.53 -4.17 -3.45
CA ALA A 73 -6.23 -3.98 -2.80
C ALA A 73 -6.28 -4.23 -1.28
N ILE A 74 -7.46 -4.11 -0.67
CA ILE A 74 -7.71 -4.31 0.76
C ILE A 74 -8.08 -5.78 1.07
N SER A 75 -8.50 -6.53 0.05
CA SER A 75 -9.16 -7.83 0.24
C SER A 75 -8.33 -9.01 -0.26
N LYS A 76 -7.28 -9.38 0.49
CA LYS A 76 -6.88 -10.80 0.55
C LYS A 76 -6.68 -11.34 1.97
N GLU A 77 -6.40 -10.50 2.98
CA GLU A 77 -6.11 -11.00 4.33
C GLU A 77 -7.16 -10.63 5.40
N GLN A 78 -8.03 -9.65 5.18
CA GLN A 78 -9.05 -9.28 6.18
C GLN A 78 -10.36 -10.10 6.13
N ILE A 79 -10.59 -10.89 5.07
CA ILE A 79 -11.78 -11.78 5.00
C ILE A 79 -11.54 -13.11 5.74
N ALA A 80 -10.28 -13.55 5.87
CA ALA A 80 -9.95 -14.80 6.56
C ALA A 80 -10.02 -14.67 8.09
N ALA A 81 -9.72 -13.49 8.66
CA ALA A 81 -9.63 -13.31 10.11
C ALA A 81 -10.99 -13.11 10.82
N ASN A 82 -12.09 -12.88 10.10
CA ASN A 82 -13.38 -12.52 10.70
C ASN A 82 -14.47 -13.60 10.58
N THR A 83 -14.15 -14.79 10.07
CA THR A 83 -15.15 -15.88 9.93
C THR A 83 -15.13 -16.87 11.12
N ASP A 84 -14.09 -16.88 11.96
CA ASP A 84 -13.94 -17.88 13.04
C ASP A 84 -14.53 -17.47 14.40
N GLN A 85 -15.20 -16.31 14.52
CA GLN A 85 -15.83 -15.89 15.79
C GLN A 85 -17.28 -15.42 15.61
N SER A 86 -18.15 -16.24 15.02
CA SER A 86 -19.59 -16.05 15.20
C SER A 86 -20.38 -17.35 15.04
N SER A 87 -20.15 -18.32 15.92
CA SER A 87 -21.09 -19.41 16.19
C SER A 87 -20.93 -19.92 17.62
N ALA A 88 -21.55 -19.20 18.55
CA ALA A 88 -21.95 -19.74 19.85
C ALA A 88 -23.16 -18.93 20.36
N ALA A 89 -24.36 -19.35 19.97
CA ALA A 89 -25.61 -19.11 20.68
C ALA A 89 -26.58 -20.25 20.36
#